data_AF-A0A935HQM7-F1
#
_entry.id   AF-A0A935HQM7-F1
#
_cell.length_a   1.000
_cell.length_b   1.000
_cell.length_c   1.000
_cell.angle_alpha   90.00
_cell.angle_beta   90.00
_cell.angle_gamma   90.00
#
_symmetry.space_group_name_H-M   'P 1'
#
loop_
_entity.id
_entity.type
_entity.pdbx_description
1 polymer ?
#
loop_
_entity_poly.entity_id
_entity_poly.type
_entity_poly.pdbx_seq_one_letter_code
_entity_poly.pdbx_strand_id
1 'polypeptide(L)'
;MRIAADYFNSPDFSPTSQLVYGQTEDFFVYIEKSLPVVFQNVEAKMVNNLLSVNWSTTKEKDNDYFAIEVSKDGKEFKELAKVKSLAQDGISDTPLLYTYDKNFNNSTGIFGGVILYCFFSALLFIKRIAGLS
;
A
#
# COMPACT_ATOMS: atom_id res chain seq x y z
N MET A 1 13.05 -11.40 42.55
CA MET A 1 12.89 -10.25 41.63
C MET A 1 11.67 -10.52 40.77
N ARG A 2 10.68 -9.63 40.81
CA ARG A 2 9.55 -9.65 39.87
C ARG A 2 9.74 -8.44 38.97
N ILE A 3 9.76 -8.65 37.67
CA ILE A 3 9.82 -7.58 36.68
C ILE A 3 8.41 -7.48 36.11
N ALA A 4 7.75 -6.34 36.29
CA ALA A 4 6.50 -6.01 35.63
C ALA A 4 6.80 -4.89 34.62
N ALA A 5 6.29 -5.03 33.41
CA ALA A 5 6.37 -4.01 32.38
C ALA A 5 4.94 -3.61 32.00
N ASP A 6 4.67 -2.32 32.01
CA ASP A 6 3.41 -1.73 31.56
C ASP A 6 3.70 -0.65 30.52
N TYR A 7 2.78 -0.43 29.59
CA TYR A 7 2.92 0.51 28.50
C TYR A 7 2.42 1.89 28.91
N PHE A 8 3.31 2.88 28.92
CA PHE A 8 3.01 4.27 29.28
C PHE A 8 3.61 5.25 28.26
N ASN A 9 2.83 6.28 27.88
CA ASN A 9 3.23 7.27 26.87
C ASN A 9 3.81 8.58 27.46
N SER A 10 3.70 8.81 28.78
CA SER A 10 4.21 10.02 29.44
C SER A 10 4.31 9.86 30.97
N PRO A 11 5.42 9.35 31.51
CA PRO A 11 5.60 9.25 32.96
C PRO A 11 5.87 10.63 33.61
N ASP A 12 5.42 10.83 34.85
CA ASP A 12 5.57 12.05 35.66
C ASP A 12 6.78 12.02 36.62
N PHE A 13 7.76 11.15 36.37
CA PHE A 13 8.96 10.95 37.21
C PHE A 13 10.26 10.94 36.38
N SER A 14 11.41 11.31 36.97
CA SER A 14 12.72 11.45 36.30
C SER A 14 13.71 10.34 36.69
N PRO A 15 14.55 9.84 35.77
CA PRO A 15 15.53 8.76 36.03
C PRO A 15 16.66 9.11 37.03
N THR A 16 16.68 10.34 37.54
CA THR A 16 17.69 10.83 38.48
C THR A 16 17.14 11.16 39.87
N SER A 17 15.90 10.79 40.19
CA SER A 17 15.36 10.95 41.54
C SER A 17 16.16 10.12 42.55
N GLN A 18 16.62 10.76 43.63
CA GLN A 18 17.43 10.12 44.66
C GLN A 18 16.56 9.22 45.55
N LEU A 19 17.03 7.99 45.75
CA LEU A 19 16.28 6.97 46.50
C LEU A 19 16.44 7.15 48.01
N VAL A 20 15.33 7.05 48.74
CA VAL A 20 15.33 6.91 50.20
C VAL A 20 15.33 5.42 50.55
N TYR A 21 16.16 5.02 51.51
CA TYR A 21 16.41 3.62 51.86
C TYR A 21 15.09 2.89 52.22
N GLY A 22 14.76 1.82 51.49
CA GLY A 22 13.58 0.98 51.73
C GLY A 22 12.49 1.01 50.64
N GLN A 23 12.67 1.77 49.55
CA GLN A 23 11.75 1.74 48.40
C GLN A 23 12.09 0.60 47.43
N THR A 24 11.05 -0.02 46.84
CA THR A 24 11.20 -0.89 45.66
C THR A 24 11.11 0.01 44.43
N GLU A 25 12.20 0.13 43.69
CA GLU A 25 12.25 0.92 42.45
C GLU A 25 11.76 0.09 41.26
N ASP A 26 10.88 0.68 40.47
CA ASP A 26 10.52 0.18 39.16
C ASP A 26 11.45 0.82 38.12
N PHE A 27 12.29 0.01 37.47
CA PHE A 27 13.15 0.44 36.38
C PHE A 27 12.44 0.19 35.05
N PHE A 28 12.33 1.22 34.21
CA PHE A 28 11.73 1.12 32.88
C PHE A 28 12.81 1.02 31.80
N VAL A 29 12.53 0.22 30.77
CA VAL A 29 13.33 0.12 29.54
C VAL A 29 12.57 0.82 28.43
N TYR A 30 13.19 1.83 27.82
CA TYR A 30 12.63 2.54 26.68
C TYR A 30 12.95 1.77 25.39
N ILE A 31 11.91 1.37 24.65
CA ILE A 31 12.05 0.80 23.31
C ILE A 31 11.50 1.83 22.33
N GLU A 32 12.38 2.60 21.70
CA GLU A 32 11.97 3.51 20.63
C GLU A 32 11.75 2.73 19.33
N LYS A 33 10.51 2.76 18.82
CA LYS A 33 10.18 2.20 17.51
C LYS A 33 10.37 3.30 16.46
N SER A 34 11.54 3.33 15.83
CA SER A 34 11.74 4.15 14.62
C SER A 34 10.82 3.65 13.51
N LEU A 35 10.14 4.56 12.81
CA LEU A 35 9.49 4.21 11.56
C LEU A 35 10.57 3.75 10.56
N PRO A 36 10.34 2.66 9.80
CA PRO A 36 11.32 2.15 8.84
C PRO A 36 11.64 3.14 7.71
N VAL A 37 10.71 4.07 7.41
CA VAL A 37 10.85 5.02 6.30
C VAL A 37 10.40 6.41 6.73
N VAL A 38 11.14 7.42 6.29
CA VAL A 38 10.72 8.83 6.34
C VAL A 38 10.38 9.26 4.91
N PHE A 39 9.09 9.45 4.65
CA PHE A 39 8.60 9.96 3.38
C PHE A 39 8.73 11.47 3.29
N GLN A 40 8.86 11.97 2.07
CA GLN A 40 8.63 13.36 1.74
C GLN A 40 7.32 13.50 0.96
N ASN A 41 7.36 13.83 -0.33
CA ASN A 41 6.15 13.95 -1.14
C ASN A 41 5.69 12.57 -1.58
N VAL A 42 4.38 12.32 -1.46
CA VAL A 42 3.69 11.16 -2.01
C VAL A 42 2.55 11.70 -2.87
N GLU A 43 2.57 11.40 -4.16
CA GLU A 43 1.56 11.84 -5.11
C GLU A 43 1.05 10.63 -5.91
N ALA A 44 -0.26 10.55 -6.09
CA ALA A 44 -0.89 9.60 -6.99
C ALA A 44 -1.83 10.34 -7.93
N LYS A 45 -1.72 10.06 -9.23
CA LYS A 45 -2.57 10.65 -10.27
C LYS A 45 -3.07 9.60 -11.24
N MET A 46 -4.30 9.79 -11.70
CA MET A 46 -4.93 9.00 -12.75
C MET A 46 -5.04 9.86 -14.00
N VAL A 47 -4.34 9.50 -15.08
CA VAL A 47 -4.42 10.22 -16.37
C VAL A 47 -4.59 9.20 -17.48
N ASN A 48 -5.63 9.32 -18.31
CA ASN A 48 -5.88 8.42 -19.45
C ASN A 48 -5.78 6.93 -19.08
N ASN A 49 -6.39 6.55 -17.95
CA ASN A 49 -6.40 5.17 -17.46
C ASN A 49 -5.01 4.62 -17.02
N LEU A 50 -4.02 5.49 -16.86
CA LEU A 50 -2.73 5.22 -16.23
C LEU A 50 -2.75 5.76 -14.79
N LEU A 51 -2.59 4.88 -13.82
CA LEU A 51 -2.20 5.26 -12.46
C LEU A 51 -0.71 5.51 -12.44
N SER A 52 -0.30 6.68 -11.97
CA SER A 52 1.09 7.01 -11.69
C SER A 52 1.20 7.40 -10.22
N VAL A 53 2.00 6.66 -9.46
CA VAL A 53 2.32 6.90 -8.06
C VAL A 53 3.79 7.28 -7.98
N ASN A 54 4.07 8.45 -7.40
CA ASN A 54 5.41 8.99 -7.27
C ASN A 54 5.65 9.35 -5.81
N TRP A 55 6.78 8.89 -5.26
CA TRP A 55 7.15 9.25 -3.91
C TRP A 55 8.65 9.40 -3.76
N SER A 56 9.04 10.08 -2.69
CA SER A 56 10.43 10.12 -2.26
C SER A 56 10.57 9.79 -0.78
N THR A 57 11.68 9.17 -0.45
CA THR A 57 12.12 8.92 0.93
C THR A 57 13.31 9.82 1.22
N THR A 58 13.45 10.28 2.45
CA THR A 58 14.68 10.95 2.93
C THR A 58 15.55 10.00 3.73
N LYS A 59 14.95 8.96 4.31
CA LYS A 59 15.62 7.91 5.06
C LYS A 59 14.83 6.60 4.97
N GLU A 60 15.56 5.49 4.86
CA GLU A 60 15.06 4.13 4.93
C GLU A 60 15.94 3.32 5.89
N LYS A 61 15.32 2.45 6.68
CA LYS A 61 15.97 1.54 7.61
C LYS A 61 15.21 0.22 7.62
N ASP A 62 15.91 -0.85 7.29
CA ASP A 62 15.36 -2.21 7.23
C ASP A 62 14.11 -2.30 6.31
N ASN A 63 14.11 -1.54 5.21
CA ASN A 63 12.98 -1.49 4.28
C ASN A 63 13.19 -2.46 3.10
N ASP A 64 12.35 -3.48 3.01
CA ASP A 64 12.41 -4.46 1.92
C ASP A 64 11.71 -3.96 0.65
N TYR A 65 10.50 -3.42 0.79
CA TYR A 65 9.66 -2.93 -0.30
C TYR A 65 8.53 -2.01 0.20
N PHE A 66 7.94 -1.28 -0.75
CA PHE A 66 6.70 -0.52 -0.57
C PHE A 66 5.52 -1.28 -1.15
N ALA A 67 4.45 -1.44 -0.37
CA ALA A 67 3.17 -1.92 -0.89
C ALA A 67 2.39 -0.75 -1.48
N ILE A 68 1.97 -0.88 -2.73
CA ILE A 68 1.05 0.06 -3.37
C ILE A 68 -0.35 -0.51 -3.22
N GLU A 69 -1.19 0.18 -2.46
CA GLU A 69 -2.57 -0.22 -2.23
C GLU A 69 -3.54 0.81 -2.82
N VAL A 70 -4.68 0.33 -3.30
CA VAL A 70 -5.75 1.17 -3.86
C VAL A 70 -7.05 0.91 -3.15
N SER A 71 -7.84 1.97 -2.97
CA SER A 71 -9.17 1.91 -2.38
C SER A 71 -10.17 2.69 -3.22
N LYS A 72 -11.40 2.19 -3.30
CA LYS A 72 -12.51 2.90 -3.95
C LYS A 72 -13.25 3.82 -2.99
N ASP A 73 -13.15 3.57 -1.69
CA ASP A 73 -13.96 4.21 -0.65
C ASP A 73 -13.12 4.86 0.47
N GLY A 74 -11.79 4.75 0.40
CA GLY A 74 -10.86 5.23 1.42
C GLY A 74 -10.89 4.43 2.72
N LYS A 75 -11.56 3.27 2.75
CA LYS A 75 -11.71 2.41 3.94
C LYS A 75 -11.14 1.03 3.70
N GLU A 76 -11.50 0.40 2.59
CA GLU A 76 -10.98 -0.90 2.20
C GLU A 76 -9.88 -0.72 1.17
N PHE A 77 -8.66 -1.11 1.54
CA PHE A 77 -7.49 -1.07 0.67
C PHE A 77 -7.16 -2.47 0.16
N LYS A 78 -6.75 -2.55 -1.10
CA LYS A 78 -6.27 -3.79 -1.73
C LYS A 78 -4.88 -3.55 -2.30
N GLU A 79 -3.97 -4.46 -2.00
CA GLU A 79 -2.63 -4.44 -2.58
C GLU A 79 -2.70 -4.61 -4.11
N LEU A 80 -2.08 -3.67 -4.82
CA LEU A 80 -1.95 -3.64 -6.28
C LEU A 80 -0.57 -4.13 -6.71
N ALA A 81 0.48 -3.76 -5.97
CA ALA A 81 1.85 -4.13 -6.27
C ALA A 81 2.79 -3.98 -5.06
N LYS A 82 3.97 -4.60 -5.17
CA LYS A 82 5.12 -4.37 -4.31
C LYS A 82 6.25 -3.76 -5.13
N VAL A 83 6.80 -2.65 -4.64
CA VAL A 83 7.93 -1.95 -5.26
C VAL A 83 9.14 -2.12 -4.35
N LYS A 84 10.14 -2.87 -4.81
CA LYS A 84 11.38 -3.12 -4.07
C LYS A 84 12.02 -1.79 -3.65
N SER A 85 12.54 -1.72 -2.43
CA SER A 85 13.34 -0.57 -2.02
C SER A 85 14.56 -0.42 -2.94
N LEU A 86 14.89 0.82 -3.31
CA LEU A 86 16.11 1.17 -4.03
C LEU A 86 17.30 1.31 -3.06
N ALA A 87 17.05 1.32 -1.75
CA ALA A 87 18.07 1.37 -0.72
C ALA A 87 18.85 0.05 -0.70
N GLN A 88 20.18 0.13 -0.75
CA GLN A 88 21.03 -1.05 -0.63
C GLN A 88 20.83 -1.67 0.75
N ASP A 89 20.54 -2.98 0.79
CA ASP A 89 20.22 -3.72 2.01
C ASP A 89 19.07 -3.11 2.82
N GLY A 90 18.19 -2.33 2.18
CA GLY A 90 17.04 -1.68 2.82
C GLY A 90 17.41 -0.47 3.69
N ILE A 91 18.63 0.05 3.58
CA ILE A 91 19.14 1.18 4.37
C ILE A 91 19.54 2.33 3.45
N SER A 92 18.99 3.52 3.70
CA SER A 92 19.40 4.75 3.03
C SER A 92 19.31 5.91 3.98
N ASP A 93 20.36 6.73 4.05
CA ASP A 93 20.34 8.06 4.70
C ASP A 93 20.36 9.19 3.65
N THR A 94 20.13 8.85 2.37
CA THR A 94 20.05 9.80 1.26
C THR A 94 18.68 9.73 0.58
N PRO A 95 18.23 10.82 -0.06
CA PRO A 95 16.95 10.82 -0.73
C PRO A 95 16.89 9.82 -1.89
N LEU A 96 15.83 9.02 -1.93
CA LEU A 96 15.53 8.10 -3.04
C LEU A 96 14.19 8.47 -3.66
N LEU A 97 14.13 8.35 -4.99
CA LEU A 97 12.97 8.71 -5.81
C LEU A 97 12.39 7.44 -6.43
N TYR A 98 11.09 7.29 -6.30
CA TYR A 98 10.37 6.13 -6.77
C TYR A 98 9.21 6.53 -7.68
N THR A 99 8.93 5.66 -8.64
CA THR A 99 7.77 5.77 -9.52
C THR A 99 7.15 4.40 -9.76
N TYR A 100 5.83 4.35 -9.80
CA TYR A 100 5.05 3.17 -10.13
C TYR A 100 3.91 3.55 -11.07
N ASP A 101 3.93 2.93 -12.25
CA ASP A 101 2.94 3.17 -13.29
C ASP A 101 2.15 1.88 -13.59
N LYS A 102 0.81 1.99 -13.58
CA LYS A 102 -0.10 0.90 -13.93
C LYS A 102 -1.16 1.36 -14.93
N ASN A 103 -1.14 0.79 -16.12
CA ASN A 103 -2.16 1.02 -17.12
C ASN A 103 -3.35 0.06 -16.91
N PHE A 104 -4.57 0.61 -16.88
CA PHE A 104 -5.83 -0.12 -16.70
C PHE A 104 -6.62 -0.33 -17.99
N ASN A 105 -6.00 -0.15 -19.17
CA ASN A 105 -6.66 -0.33 -20.46
C ASN A 105 -7.53 -1.57 -20.42
N ASN A 106 -8.85 -1.35 -20.53
CA ASN A 106 -9.85 -2.39 -20.49
C ASN A 106 -9.79 -3.18 -21.81
N SER A 107 -8.72 -3.93 -22.05
CA SER A 107 -8.65 -4.89 -23.16
C SER A 107 -9.30 -6.21 -22.75
N THR A 108 -10.56 -6.14 -22.33
CA THR A 108 -11.43 -7.32 -22.25
C THR A 108 -12.37 -7.26 -23.43
N GLY A 109 -11.99 -7.98 -24.50
CA GLY A 109 -12.79 -8.18 -25.71
C GLY A 109 -14.10 -8.90 -25.45
N ILE A 110 -15.12 -8.18 -24.97
CA ILE A 110 -16.49 -8.70 -24.79
C ILE A 110 -17.47 -8.05 -25.78
N PHE A 111 -17.09 -6.98 -26.47
CA PHE A 111 -17.95 -6.39 -27.52
C PHE A 111 -17.82 -7.08 -28.90
N GLY A 112 -16.78 -7.89 -29.13
CA GLY A 112 -16.59 -8.62 -30.40
C GLY A 112 -17.34 -9.96 -30.49
N GLY A 113 -17.45 -10.69 -29.38
CA GLY A 113 -18.03 -12.05 -29.38
C GLY A 113 -19.56 -12.08 -29.27
N VAL A 114 -20.15 -11.17 -28.49
CA VAL A 114 -21.61 -11.15 -28.25
C VAL A 114 -22.37 -10.54 -29.44
N ILE A 115 -21.79 -9.53 -30.09
CA ILE A 115 -22.42 -8.88 -31.26
C ILE A 115 -22.42 -9.81 -32.49
N LEU A 116 -21.40 -10.67 -32.65
CA LEU A 116 -21.33 -11.62 -33.77
C LEU A 116 -22.34 -12.78 -33.62
N TYR A 117 -22.59 -13.26 -32.39
CA TYR A 117 -23.58 -14.31 -32.14
C TYR A 117 -25.01 -13.84 -32.39
N CYS A 118 -25.35 -12.61 -31.99
CA CYS A 118 -26.67 -12.02 -32.25
C CYS A 118 -26.93 -11.81 -33.76
N PHE A 119 -25.89 -11.44 -34.52
CA PHE A 119 -26.01 -11.31 -35.97
C PHE A 119 -26.21 -12.67 -36.67
N PHE A 120 -25.49 -13.72 -36.25
CA PHE A 120 -25.65 -15.06 -36.83
C PHE A 120 -27.00 -15.69 -36.47
N SER A 121 -27.51 -15.52 -35.24
CA SER A 121 -28.85 -16.00 -34.88
C SER A 121 -29.95 -15.27 -35.62
N ALA A 122 -29.82 -13.95 -35.82
CA ALA A 122 -30.79 -13.17 -36.58
C ALA A 122 -30.81 -13.56 -38.08
N LEU A 123 -29.65 -13.82 -38.70
CA LEU A 123 -29.57 -14.24 -40.10
C LEU A 123 -30.23 -15.61 -40.35
N LEU A 124 -30.09 -16.55 -39.41
CA LEU A 124 -30.72 -17.87 -39.48
C LEU A 124 -32.25 -17.80 -39.31
N PHE A 125 -32.75 -16.85 -38.51
CA PHE A 125 -34.19 -16.61 -38.38
C PHE A 125 -34.81 -15.98 -39.63
N ILE A 126 -34.14 -15.02 -40.27
CA ILE A 126 -34.66 -14.36 -41.48
C ILE A 126 -34.70 -15.34 -42.67
N LYS A 127 -33.69 -16.20 -42.84
CA LYS A 127 -33.69 -17.22 -43.90
C LYS A 127 -34.81 -18.26 -43.75
N ARG A 128 -35.22 -18.60 -42.53
CA ARG A 128 -36.29 -19.58 -42.26
C ARG A 128 -37.68 -19.04 -42.55
N ILE A 129 -37.88 -17.72 -42.47
CA ILE A 129 -39.16 -17.06 -42.79
C ILE A 129 -39.29 -16.84 -44.31
N ALA A 130 -38.19 -16.55 -45.01
CA ALA A 130 -38.19 -16.35 -46.46
C ALA A 130 -38.29 -17.65 -47.29
N GLY A 131 -38.13 -18.82 -46.67
CA GLY A 131 -38.20 -20.14 -47.34
C GLY A 131 -39.56 -20.83 -47.28
N LEU A 132 -40.62 -20.13 -46.85
CA LEU A 132 -42.01 -20.61 -46.81
C LEU A 132 -42.90 -19.72 -47.69
N SER A 133 -42.65 -19.75 -49.00
CA SER A 133 -43.66 -19.55 -50.05
C SER A 133 -43.16 -20.15 -51.36
#